data_AF-A0A7Y0PB34-F1
#
_entry.id   AF-A0A7Y0PB34-F1
#
_cell.length_a   1.000
_cell.length_b   1.000
_cell.length_c   1.000
_cell.angle_alpha   90.00
_cell.angle_beta   90.00
_cell.angle_gamma   90.00
#
_symmetry.space_group_name_H-M   'P 1'
#
loop_
_entity.id
_entity.type
_entity.pdbx_description
1 polymer ?
#
loop_
_entity_poly.entity_id
_entity_poly.type
_entity_poly.pdbx_seq_one_letter_code
_entity_poly.pdbx_strand_id
1 'polypeptide(L)'
;MNRVRRLACALVALAIPAAALLFGVQPASAASSGPITGLAGKCVDVANASTQNGAAVQLYDCNSSAAQRWTVGNSDGTIRALGKCMDVTSAATTNGAKIQLYDCNGTGAQKWTVSNGALVNGGSGKCLDVTDKSSANGARLQIWTCTGATNQAWVLPGGSTNPTGKNLDDPAKKDVAMQLVSAAENSSLDWRAQFSYIEDIHDGRGYTAGIIGFCSGTGDMLELVEAYTATKPSNVLAKYLPALRAVNNTDSHAGLDPNFTRDWVTAAGDSVFQAAQESERDRVYFTPSVRDGKADGVRALGQFAYYDASVMHGYDGMRAIRSRALQRAKPPAQGGDERTWLNAFLDERVIEMNKEEAHSDTTRVDTAQRVFLNNGNFDLNTPLNFSVYGQAFHIG
;
A
#
# COMPACT_ATOMS: atom_id res chain seq x y z
N MET A 1 -66.92 -39.48 0.85
CA MET A 1 -67.34 -38.37 1.73
C MET A 1 -66.38 -38.28 2.91
N ASN A 2 -65.92 -37.06 3.22
CA ASN A 2 -65.32 -36.58 4.47
C ASN A 2 -63.95 -37.07 4.98
N ARG A 3 -62.95 -36.23 4.69
CA ARG A 3 -62.03 -35.54 5.62
C ARG A 3 -61.34 -36.38 6.72
N VAL A 4 -60.07 -36.70 6.52
CA VAL A 4 -59.13 -36.99 7.61
C VAL A 4 -58.33 -35.72 7.94
N ARG A 5 -58.46 -35.30 9.20
CA ARG A 5 -57.83 -34.13 9.84
C ARG A 5 -56.30 -34.27 9.83
N ARG A 6 -55.59 -33.27 9.31
CA ARG A 6 -54.14 -33.09 9.55
C ARG A 6 -53.98 -32.35 10.88
N LEU A 7 -53.20 -32.92 11.80
CA LEU A 7 -52.82 -32.27 13.05
C LEU A 7 -51.99 -31.02 12.76
N ALA A 8 -52.39 -29.91 13.38
CA ALA A 8 -51.59 -28.70 13.49
C ALA A 8 -50.59 -28.89 14.65
N CYS A 9 -49.29 -28.79 14.35
CA CYS A 9 -48.26 -28.57 15.36
C CYS A 9 -47.87 -27.10 15.28
N ALA A 10 -48.20 -26.34 16.32
CA ALA A 10 -47.89 -24.92 16.44
C ALA A 10 -46.37 -24.75 16.64
N LEU A 11 -45.74 -23.96 15.76
CA LEU A 11 -44.43 -23.36 16.01
C LEU A 11 -44.66 -21.90 16.40
N VAL A 12 -44.33 -21.61 17.66
CA VAL A 12 -44.31 -20.28 18.25
C VAL A 12 -43.22 -19.47 17.57
N ALA A 13 -43.60 -18.35 16.96
CA ALA A 13 -42.67 -17.35 16.44
C ALA A 13 -42.00 -16.62 17.61
N LEU A 14 -40.68 -16.76 17.73
CA LEU A 14 -39.85 -15.86 18.53
C LEU A 14 -39.34 -14.75 17.60
N ALA A 15 -39.97 -13.59 17.68
CA ALA A 15 -39.48 -12.36 17.08
C ALA A 15 -38.24 -11.88 17.87
N ILE A 16 -37.09 -11.82 17.22
CA ILE A 16 -35.92 -11.10 17.73
C ILE A 16 -35.92 -9.72 17.06
N PRO A 17 -35.98 -8.60 17.80
CA PRO A 17 -35.80 -7.29 17.22
C PRO A 17 -34.32 -7.11 16.82
N ALA A 18 -34.08 -6.95 15.53
CA ALA A 18 -32.79 -6.51 14.99
C ALA A 18 -32.63 -5.00 15.23
N ALA A 19 -31.90 -4.63 16.28
CA ALA A 19 -31.34 -3.29 16.43
C ALA A 19 -30.19 -3.31 17.46
N ALA A 20 -29.03 -3.81 17.04
CA ALA A 20 -27.77 -3.43 17.65
C ALA A 20 -27.01 -2.60 16.62
N LEU A 21 -26.98 -1.29 16.83
CA LEU A 21 -26.08 -0.36 16.16
C LEU A 21 -24.65 -0.85 16.37
N LEU A 22 -24.06 -1.40 15.31
CA LEU A 22 -22.63 -1.69 15.22
C LEU A 22 -21.87 -0.36 15.15
N PHE A 23 -21.66 0.28 16.29
CA PHE A 23 -20.49 1.13 16.43
C PHE A 23 -19.29 0.21 16.30
N GLY A 24 -18.59 0.30 15.18
CA GLY A 24 -17.31 -0.37 14.96
C GLY A 24 -16.33 0.09 16.03
N VAL A 25 -16.21 -0.69 17.11
CA VAL A 25 -15.07 -0.58 18.02
C VAL A 25 -13.89 -1.08 17.21
N GLN A 26 -13.13 -0.14 16.64
CA GLN A 26 -11.81 -0.45 16.10
C GLN A 26 -11.01 -1.14 17.21
N PRO A 27 -10.33 -2.28 16.94
CA PRO A 27 -9.40 -2.81 17.92
C PRO A 27 -8.36 -1.72 18.21
N ALA A 28 -8.19 -1.39 19.49
CA ALA A 28 -7.15 -0.47 19.92
C ALA A 28 -5.81 -1.02 19.42
N SER A 29 -5.03 -0.18 18.70
CA SER A 29 -3.69 -0.52 18.27
C SER A 29 -2.89 -1.03 19.47
N ALA A 30 -2.53 -2.32 19.46
CA ALA A 30 -1.77 -2.92 20.54
C ALA A 30 -0.37 -2.28 20.62
N ALA A 31 0.09 -1.96 21.82
CA ALA A 31 1.45 -1.50 22.03
C ALA A 31 2.45 -2.58 21.57
N SER A 32 3.44 -2.21 20.78
CA SER A 32 4.45 -3.11 20.23
C SER A 32 5.78 -2.95 20.96
N SER A 33 6.51 -4.04 21.17
CA SER A 33 7.77 -4.05 21.93
C SER A 33 8.94 -4.60 21.10
N GLY A 34 10.11 -3.96 21.18
CA GLY A 34 11.30 -4.34 20.41
C GLY A 34 12.31 -3.19 20.25
N PRO A 35 13.28 -3.29 19.33
CA PRO A 35 14.23 -2.22 19.07
C PRO A 35 13.61 -1.05 18.31
N ILE A 36 14.00 0.18 18.67
CA ILE A 36 13.86 1.35 17.81
C ILE A 36 15.21 1.52 17.11
N THR A 37 15.25 1.46 15.78
CA THR A 37 16.51 1.63 15.01
C THR A 37 16.48 2.92 14.21
N GLY A 38 17.64 3.56 14.04
CA GLY A 38 17.76 4.80 13.28
C GLY A 38 19.08 4.90 12.53
N LEU A 39 19.74 6.05 12.65
CA LEU A 39 20.99 6.39 11.96
C LEU A 39 22.01 5.23 12.01
N ALA A 40 22.56 4.90 10.84
CA ALA A 40 23.55 3.81 10.65
C ALA A 40 23.06 2.42 11.11
N GLY A 41 21.75 2.18 11.17
CA GLY A 41 21.16 0.90 11.59
C GLY A 41 21.31 0.61 13.09
N LYS A 42 21.68 1.62 13.89
CA LYS A 42 21.91 1.50 15.32
C LYS A 42 20.62 1.67 16.12
N CYS A 43 20.63 1.14 17.34
CA CYS A 43 19.49 1.09 18.23
C CYS A 43 19.46 2.28 19.20
N VAL A 44 18.25 2.75 19.51
CA VAL A 44 17.99 3.62 20.66
C VAL A 44 18.22 2.79 21.93
N ASP A 45 19.12 3.27 22.79
CA ASP A 45 19.70 2.53 23.89
C ASP A 45 19.65 3.35 25.19
N VAL A 46 19.34 2.69 26.31
CA VAL A 46 19.53 3.29 27.64
C VAL A 46 20.95 2.99 28.12
N ALA A 47 21.76 4.04 28.26
CA ALA A 47 23.17 3.92 28.59
C ALA A 47 23.40 3.08 29.85
N ASN A 48 24.28 2.08 29.73
CA ASN A 48 24.63 1.12 30.77
C ASN A 48 23.43 0.33 31.34
N ALA A 49 22.32 0.25 30.61
CA ALA A 49 21.06 -0.33 31.07
C ALA A 49 20.56 0.25 32.41
N SER A 50 20.90 1.50 32.71
CA SER A 50 20.57 2.13 33.98
C SER A 50 19.06 2.34 34.11
N THR A 51 18.50 1.90 35.25
CA THR A 51 17.10 2.11 35.60
C THR A 51 16.88 3.35 36.48
N GLN A 52 17.87 4.23 36.60
CA GLN A 52 17.75 5.47 37.37
C GLN A 52 17.10 6.58 36.53
N ASN A 53 16.37 7.47 37.19
CA ASN A 53 15.89 8.70 36.55
C ASN A 53 17.09 9.54 36.08
N GLY A 54 17.02 10.06 34.87
CA GLY A 54 18.14 10.78 34.26
C GLY A 54 19.11 9.90 33.48
N ALA A 55 18.87 8.58 33.40
CA ALA A 55 19.69 7.72 32.55
C ALA A 55 19.68 8.21 31.10
N ALA A 56 20.86 8.30 30.51
CA ALA A 56 21.05 8.82 29.17
C ALA A 56 20.45 7.88 28.11
N VAL A 57 19.57 8.40 27.24
CA VAL A 57 19.16 7.70 26.01
C VAL A 57 20.08 8.05 24.83
N GLN A 58 20.74 7.05 24.27
CA GLN A 58 21.82 7.20 23.30
C GLN A 58 21.57 6.34 22.06
N LEU A 59 22.42 6.51 21.04
CA LEU A 59 22.55 5.58 19.93
C LEU A 59 23.66 4.57 20.24
N TYR A 60 23.39 3.28 20.03
CA TYR A 60 24.37 2.22 20.26
C TYR A 60 24.16 1.05 19.28
N ASP A 61 25.20 0.25 19.06
CA ASP A 61 25.06 -1.00 18.31
C ASP A 61 23.95 -1.88 18.88
N CYS A 62 23.15 -2.43 17.99
CA CYS A 62 22.06 -3.30 18.37
C CYS A 62 22.62 -4.59 19.00
N ASN A 63 22.24 -4.86 20.25
CA ASN A 63 22.80 -5.94 21.07
C ASN A 63 21.72 -6.81 21.75
N SER A 64 20.45 -6.61 21.39
CA SER A 64 19.28 -7.36 21.92
C SER A 64 19.07 -7.26 23.44
N SER A 65 19.78 -6.35 24.13
CA SER A 65 19.61 -6.16 25.56
C SER A 65 18.26 -5.52 25.91
N ALA A 66 17.84 -5.65 27.17
CA ALA A 66 16.64 -4.98 27.66
C ALA A 66 16.73 -3.44 27.57
N ALA A 67 17.95 -2.87 27.55
CA ALA A 67 18.19 -1.43 27.38
C ALA A 67 17.79 -0.90 25.99
N GLN A 68 17.61 -1.80 25.02
CA GLN A 68 17.21 -1.47 23.65
C GLN A 68 15.79 -1.95 23.31
N ARG A 69 15.08 -2.55 24.28
CA ARG A 69 13.68 -2.97 24.11
C ARG A 69 12.74 -1.86 24.57
N TRP A 70 12.16 -1.20 23.59
CA TRP A 70 11.19 -0.13 23.77
C TRP A 70 9.78 -0.64 23.47
N THR A 71 8.81 -0.22 24.27
CA THR A 71 7.39 -0.39 24.00
C THR A 71 6.83 0.92 23.45
N VAL A 72 6.29 0.87 22.24
CA VAL A 72 5.74 2.01 21.50
C VAL A 72 4.23 1.82 21.26
N GLY A 73 3.53 2.89 20.89
CA GLY A 73 2.08 2.81 20.62
C GLY A 73 1.22 2.64 21.88
N ASN A 74 1.76 2.97 23.06
CA ASN A 74 0.96 2.99 24.28
C ASN A 74 -0.21 3.98 24.11
N SER A 75 -1.39 3.63 24.60
CA SER A 75 -2.61 4.46 24.49
C SER A 75 -2.46 5.83 25.17
N ASP A 76 -1.51 5.97 26.09
CA ASP A 76 -1.17 7.22 26.75
C ASP A 76 -0.12 8.05 25.98
N GLY A 77 0.31 7.62 24.78
CA GLY A 77 1.28 8.32 23.95
C GLY A 77 2.73 8.23 24.44
N THR A 78 3.04 7.37 25.41
CA THR A 78 4.42 7.21 25.90
C THR A 78 5.23 6.20 25.08
N ILE A 79 6.56 6.33 25.10
CA ILE A 79 7.51 5.32 24.64
C ILE A 79 8.30 4.86 25.86
N ARG A 80 8.36 3.54 26.12
CA ARG A 80 8.83 3.01 27.40
C ARG A 80 9.95 2.00 27.26
N ALA A 81 10.97 2.06 28.11
CA ALA A 81 11.98 1.00 28.27
C ALA A 81 12.31 0.85 29.75
N LEU A 82 12.67 -0.37 30.16
CA LEU A 82 13.05 -0.67 31.55
C LEU A 82 12.03 -0.17 32.61
N GLY A 83 10.74 -0.18 32.26
CA GLY A 83 9.65 0.27 33.13
C GLY A 83 9.47 1.79 33.25
N LYS A 84 10.22 2.59 32.48
CA LYS A 84 10.20 4.07 32.52
C LYS A 84 9.94 4.66 31.14
N CYS A 85 9.72 5.98 31.08
CA CYS A 85 9.36 6.72 29.88
C CYS A 85 10.57 7.41 29.23
N MET A 86 10.59 7.46 27.90
CA MET A 86 11.44 8.35 27.12
C MET A 86 11.00 9.79 27.34
N ASP A 87 11.90 10.61 27.88
CA ASP A 87 11.57 11.91 28.46
C ASP A 87 12.52 13.00 27.94
N VAL A 88 11.98 14.17 27.62
CA VAL A 88 12.77 15.37 27.34
C VAL A 88 13.18 16.02 28.67
N THR A 89 14.49 16.11 28.90
CA THR A 89 15.06 16.60 30.17
C THR A 89 14.46 17.95 30.55
N SER A 90 13.95 18.04 31.78
CA SER A 90 13.33 19.25 32.36
C SER A 90 12.15 19.81 31.55
N ALA A 91 11.50 18.99 30.71
CA ALA A 91 10.45 19.40 29.78
C ALA A 91 10.86 20.59 28.88
N ALA A 92 12.15 20.73 28.59
CA ALA A 92 12.67 21.81 27.75
C ALA A 92 12.11 21.71 26.32
N THR A 93 11.89 22.85 25.69
CA THR A 93 11.31 22.94 24.33
C THR A 93 12.30 23.46 23.28
N THR A 94 13.53 23.79 23.68
CA THR A 94 14.58 24.29 22.79
C THR A 94 15.32 23.17 22.08
N ASN A 95 15.86 23.48 20.90
CA ASN A 95 16.73 22.56 20.17
C ASN A 95 17.95 22.19 21.04
N GLY A 96 18.33 20.92 21.03
CA GLY A 96 19.47 20.40 21.78
C GLY A 96 19.13 19.86 23.17
N ALA A 97 17.90 20.03 23.66
CA ALA A 97 17.47 19.44 24.91
C ALA A 97 17.60 17.91 24.84
N LYS A 98 18.29 17.30 25.81
CA LYS A 98 18.67 15.90 25.78
C LYS A 98 17.53 14.98 26.22
N ILE A 99 17.55 13.76 25.67
CA ILE A 99 16.62 12.70 26.05
C ILE A 99 17.19 11.88 27.21
N GLN A 100 16.33 11.60 28.16
CA GLN A 100 16.60 10.77 29.33
C GLN A 100 15.52 9.70 29.50
N LEU A 101 15.83 8.69 30.31
CA LEU A 101 14.84 7.79 30.87
C LEU A 101 14.36 8.37 32.21
N TYR A 102 13.05 8.48 32.40
CA TYR A 102 12.47 9.06 33.61
C TYR A 102 11.15 8.37 33.98
N ASP A 103 10.79 8.41 35.26
CA ASP A 103 9.48 7.94 35.73
C ASP A 103 8.35 8.56 34.91
N CYS A 104 7.40 7.73 34.52
CA CYS A 104 6.25 8.18 33.75
C CYS A 104 5.40 9.13 34.60
N ASN A 105 5.32 10.40 34.21
CA ASN A 105 4.73 11.50 34.97
C ASN A 105 3.56 12.19 34.24
N GLY A 106 3.21 11.72 33.04
CA GLY A 106 2.05 12.20 32.27
C GLY A 106 2.24 13.53 31.54
N THR A 107 3.40 14.19 31.69
CA THR A 107 3.66 15.48 31.04
C THR A 107 3.89 15.36 29.53
N GLY A 108 3.78 16.49 28.81
CA GLY A 108 4.09 16.56 27.37
C GLY A 108 5.52 16.18 27.01
N ALA A 109 6.46 16.25 27.97
CA ALA A 109 7.85 15.83 27.79
C ALA A 109 7.99 14.32 27.48
N GLN A 110 6.96 13.53 27.79
CA GLN A 110 6.95 12.06 27.63
C GLN A 110 5.96 11.58 26.57
N LYS A 111 5.29 12.51 25.87
CA LYS A 111 4.34 12.18 24.81
C LYS A 111 5.04 12.21 23.47
N TRP A 112 4.89 11.15 22.70
CA TRP A 112 5.53 10.98 21.40
C TRP A 112 4.52 10.52 20.36
N THR A 113 4.51 11.19 19.23
CA THR A 113 3.69 10.84 18.07
C THR A 113 4.59 10.43 16.92
N VAL A 114 4.20 9.40 16.18
CA VAL A 114 4.91 8.97 14.98
C VAL A 114 4.39 9.74 13.78
N SER A 115 5.27 10.34 13.00
CA SER A 115 4.91 11.04 11.77
C SER A 115 6.00 10.82 10.72
N ASN A 116 5.67 10.12 9.63
CA ASN A 116 6.59 9.83 8.52
C ASN A 116 7.96 9.27 8.96
N GLY A 117 7.97 8.34 9.93
CA GLY A 117 9.20 7.76 10.48
C GLY A 117 9.92 8.65 11.51
N ALA A 118 9.45 9.89 11.76
CA ALA A 118 9.95 10.70 12.85
C ALA A 118 9.17 10.45 14.15
N LEU A 119 9.85 10.60 15.29
CA LEU A 119 9.24 10.62 16.62
C LEU A 119 9.14 12.07 17.09
N VAL A 120 7.94 12.62 17.07
CA VAL A 120 7.65 14.01 17.43
C VAL A 120 7.21 14.09 18.89
N ASN A 121 7.92 14.88 19.70
CA ASN A 121 7.56 15.12 21.08
C ASN A 121 6.35 16.06 21.17
N GLY A 122 5.31 15.64 21.90
CA GLY A 122 4.05 16.39 22.03
C GLY A 122 4.17 17.69 22.85
N GLY A 123 5.16 17.79 23.75
CA GLY A 123 5.39 19.00 24.54
C GLY A 123 6.09 20.13 23.78
N SER A 124 6.94 19.79 22.80
CA SER A 124 7.78 20.76 22.06
C SER A 124 7.46 20.86 20.57
N GLY A 125 6.77 19.88 19.98
CA GLY A 125 6.58 19.75 18.54
C GLY A 125 7.87 19.40 17.77
N LYS A 126 8.93 18.99 18.47
CA LYS A 126 10.26 18.71 17.90
C LYS A 126 10.52 17.22 17.79
N CYS A 127 11.42 16.85 16.89
CA CYS A 127 11.71 15.46 16.57
C CYS A 127 12.86 14.91 17.43
N LEU A 128 12.77 13.62 17.78
CA LEU A 128 13.88 12.85 18.32
C LEU A 128 15.04 12.83 17.31
N ASP A 129 16.22 13.20 17.76
CA ASP A 129 17.36 13.55 16.91
C ASP A 129 18.66 12.96 17.47
N VAL A 130 19.49 12.37 16.61
CA VAL A 130 20.88 12.02 16.98
C VAL A 130 21.75 13.28 16.91
N THR A 131 22.34 13.63 18.05
CA THR A 131 23.18 14.82 18.19
C THR A 131 24.31 14.82 17.15
N ASP A 132 24.47 15.94 16.44
CA ASP A 132 25.49 16.18 15.41
C ASP A 132 25.53 15.13 14.28
N LYS A 133 24.44 14.37 14.08
CA LYS A 133 24.39 13.23 13.15
C LYS A 133 25.51 12.21 13.39
N SER A 134 25.99 12.11 14.62
CA SER A 134 27.09 11.20 14.95
C SER A 134 26.61 9.74 14.95
N SER A 135 27.25 8.90 14.15
CA SER A 135 27.02 7.45 14.15
C SER A 135 27.87 6.71 15.19
N ALA A 136 28.55 7.41 16.09
CA ALA A 136 29.35 6.77 17.13
C ALA A 136 28.46 6.14 18.22
N ASN A 137 28.89 5.01 18.77
CA ASN A 137 28.26 4.45 19.96
C ASN A 137 28.36 5.45 21.12
N GLY A 138 27.24 5.67 21.80
CA GLY A 138 27.15 6.66 22.87
C GLY A 138 26.72 8.06 22.40
N ALA A 139 26.49 8.27 21.11
CA ALA A 139 25.93 9.53 20.63
C ALA A 139 24.59 9.82 21.32
N ARG A 140 24.49 10.96 22.00
CA ARG A 140 23.29 11.30 22.79
C ARG A 140 22.12 11.64 21.88
N LEU A 141 20.92 11.23 22.26
CA LEU A 141 19.70 11.71 21.62
C LEU A 141 19.26 13.03 22.24
N GLN A 142 18.65 13.87 21.41
CA GLN A 142 18.11 15.17 21.75
C GLN A 142 16.77 15.40 21.04
N ILE A 143 16.10 16.51 21.34
CA ILE A 143 15.08 17.06 20.44
C ILE A 143 15.67 18.15 19.55
N TRP A 144 15.22 18.19 18.30
CA TRP A 144 15.58 19.23 17.34
C TRP A 144 14.39 19.54 16.43
N THR A 145 14.39 20.71 15.80
CA THR A 145 13.42 21.04 14.74
C THR A 145 13.35 19.87 13.75
N CYS A 146 12.14 19.44 13.41
CA CYS A 146 11.93 18.36 12.45
C CYS A 146 12.41 18.79 11.07
N THR A 147 13.40 18.07 10.54
CA THR A 147 14.04 18.37 9.25
C THR A 147 13.80 17.28 8.20
N GLY A 148 13.33 16.10 8.60
CA GLY A 148 13.25 14.92 7.73
C GLY A 148 14.61 14.29 7.41
N ALA A 149 15.69 14.73 8.07
CA ALA A 149 17.02 14.15 7.89
C ALA A 149 17.12 12.74 8.50
N THR A 150 18.07 11.95 8.01
CA THR A 150 18.28 10.55 8.41
C THR A 150 18.58 10.36 9.90
N ASN A 151 19.10 11.38 10.58
CA ASN A 151 19.35 11.35 12.03
C ASN A 151 18.09 11.59 12.88
N GLN A 152 16.93 11.79 12.25
CA GLN A 152 15.60 11.92 12.87
C GLN A 152 14.61 10.86 12.35
N ALA A 153 15.08 9.92 11.53
CA ALA A 153 14.28 8.84 10.98
C ALA A 153 14.47 7.58 11.83
N TRP A 154 13.36 7.00 12.28
CA TRP A 154 13.29 5.92 13.23
C TRP A 154 12.35 4.83 12.74
N VAL A 155 12.79 3.59 12.86
CA VAL A 155 11.99 2.38 12.67
C VAL A 155 11.57 1.89 14.03
N LEU A 156 10.26 1.70 14.23
CA LEU A 156 9.69 1.34 15.51
C LEU A 156 9.39 -0.16 15.61
N PRO A 157 9.34 -0.73 16.83
CA PRO A 157 8.94 -2.11 17.04
C PRO A 157 7.55 -2.40 16.48
N GLY A 158 7.35 -3.55 15.83
CA GLY A 158 6.04 -3.94 15.29
C GLY A 158 5.51 -3.08 14.15
N GLY A 159 6.18 -1.95 13.84
CA GLY A 159 6.01 -1.25 12.57
C GLY A 159 7.02 -1.80 11.58
N SER A 160 6.58 -2.53 10.56
CA SER A 160 7.28 -2.51 9.28
C SER A 160 7.06 -1.15 8.61
N THR A 161 7.56 -0.08 9.24
CA THR A 161 7.65 1.23 8.60
C THR A 161 9.11 1.48 8.28
N ASN A 162 9.46 1.00 7.09
CA ASN A 162 10.34 1.66 6.14
C ASN A 162 11.36 2.67 6.70
N PRO A 163 12.66 2.33 6.79
CA PRO A 163 13.66 3.30 7.21
C PRO A 163 13.84 4.45 6.20
N THR A 164 13.39 4.32 4.93
CA THR A 164 13.57 5.36 3.90
C THR A 164 12.70 5.20 2.63
N GLY A 165 11.91 4.14 2.48
CA GLY A 165 11.16 3.87 1.24
C GLY A 165 9.82 4.62 1.16
N LYS A 166 9.62 5.31 0.05
CA LYS A 166 8.32 5.84 -0.36
C LYS A 166 7.37 4.68 -0.70
N ASN A 167 6.09 4.82 -0.32
CA ASN A 167 5.04 3.90 -0.76
C ASN A 167 4.77 4.04 -2.27
N LEU A 168 4.00 3.12 -2.84
CA LEU A 168 3.71 3.14 -4.27
C LEU A 168 2.93 4.38 -4.70
N ASP A 169 2.19 5.03 -3.80
CA ASP A 169 1.47 6.29 -4.06
C ASP A 169 2.37 7.53 -4.07
N ASP A 170 3.68 7.40 -3.82
CA ASP A 170 4.62 8.45 -4.18
C ASP A 170 4.69 8.62 -5.70
N PRO A 171 4.69 9.85 -6.24
CA PRO A 171 4.63 10.08 -7.69
C PRO A 171 5.72 9.35 -8.49
N ALA A 172 6.95 9.27 -7.98
CA ALA A 172 8.03 8.58 -8.69
C ALA A 172 7.83 7.06 -8.66
N LYS A 173 7.37 6.51 -7.53
CA LYS A 173 7.06 5.08 -7.41
C LYS A 173 5.85 4.68 -8.25
N LYS A 174 4.86 5.56 -8.33
CA LYS A 174 3.69 5.37 -9.17
C LYS A 174 4.07 5.34 -10.65
N ASP A 175 4.94 6.25 -11.10
CA ASP A 175 5.43 6.24 -12.49
C ASP A 175 6.21 4.94 -12.78
N VAL A 176 7.09 4.50 -11.87
CA VAL A 176 7.76 3.19 -11.99
C VAL A 176 6.74 2.04 -12.08
N ALA A 177 5.69 2.05 -11.25
CA ALA A 177 4.63 1.04 -11.30
C ALA A 177 3.91 1.01 -12.66
N MET A 178 3.65 2.18 -13.27
CA MET A 178 3.03 2.26 -14.59
C MET A 178 3.95 1.70 -15.67
N GLN A 179 5.25 2.00 -15.61
CA GLN A 179 6.24 1.45 -16.55
C GLN A 179 6.33 -0.08 -16.44
N LEU A 180 6.29 -0.63 -15.22
CA LEU A 180 6.31 -2.08 -14.99
C LEU A 180 5.07 -2.78 -15.54
N VAL A 181 3.86 -2.21 -15.32
CA VAL A 181 2.63 -2.74 -15.92
C VAL A 181 2.70 -2.64 -17.44
N SER A 182 3.06 -1.49 -18.00
CA SER A 182 3.17 -1.28 -19.45
C SER A 182 4.19 -2.23 -20.10
N ALA A 183 5.27 -2.61 -19.41
CA ALA A 183 6.19 -3.60 -19.93
C ALA A 183 5.52 -4.98 -20.10
N ALA A 184 4.60 -5.35 -19.21
CA ALA A 184 3.86 -6.60 -19.27
C ALA A 184 2.62 -6.56 -20.17
N GLU A 185 1.96 -5.41 -20.30
CA GLU A 185 0.76 -5.26 -21.13
C GLU A 185 1.12 -4.90 -22.58
N ASN A 186 2.22 -4.16 -22.80
CA ASN A 186 2.52 -3.52 -24.07
C ASN A 186 3.98 -3.66 -24.52
N SER A 187 4.80 -4.46 -23.82
CA SER A 187 6.22 -4.66 -24.13
C SER A 187 7.02 -3.35 -24.26
N SER A 188 6.60 -2.32 -23.54
CA SER A 188 7.15 -0.95 -23.59
C SER A 188 7.13 -0.29 -22.21
N LEU A 189 8.13 0.53 -21.91
CA LEU A 189 8.12 1.37 -20.71
C LEU A 189 7.37 2.69 -20.92
N ASP A 190 7.12 3.08 -22.17
CA ASP A 190 6.35 4.29 -22.49
C ASP A 190 4.84 4.02 -22.31
N TRP A 191 4.43 4.00 -21.05
CA TRP A 191 3.04 3.79 -20.66
C TRP A 191 2.12 4.92 -21.13
N ARG A 192 2.67 6.12 -21.38
CA ARG A 192 1.89 7.27 -21.87
C ARG A 192 1.54 7.13 -23.35
N ALA A 193 2.32 6.40 -24.15
CA ALA A 193 1.93 6.07 -25.52
C ALA A 193 0.60 5.27 -25.58
N GLN A 194 0.27 4.56 -24.49
CA GLN A 194 -0.89 3.66 -24.41
C GLN A 194 -2.23 4.39 -24.23
N PHE A 195 -2.25 5.70 -23.96
CA PHE A 195 -3.52 6.45 -23.93
C PHE A 195 -4.33 6.27 -25.23
N SER A 196 -3.64 6.12 -26.35
CA SER A 196 -4.22 5.98 -27.69
C SER A 196 -4.50 4.54 -28.12
N TYR A 197 -4.01 3.55 -27.37
CA TYR A 197 -4.22 2.14 -27.69
C TYR A 197 -5.72 1.83 -27.71
N ILE A 198 -6.17 1.12 -28.75
CA ILE A 198 -7.51 0.57 -28.86
C ILE A 198 -7.51 -0.54 -29.92
N GLU A 199 -7.91 -1.74 -29.53
CA GLU A 199 -7.99 -2.92 -30.40
C GLU A 199 -9.04 -3.89 -29.84
N ASP A 200 -9.74 -4.60 -30.71
CA ASP A 200 -10.45 -5.82 -30.29
C ASP A 200 -9.49 -6.99 -30.46
N ILE A 201 -9.01 -7.52 -29.34
CA ILE A 201 -8.07 -8.64 -29.31
C ILE A 201 -8.77 -10.01 -29.38
N HIS A 202 -10.08 -10.02 -29.63
CA HIS A 202 -10.92 -11.20 -29.86
C HIS A 202 -10.96 -12.19 -28.70
N ASP A 203 -10.96 -11.67 -27.46
CA ASP A 203 -11.08 -12.45 -26.23
C ASP A 203 -12.48 -12.40 -25.61
N GLY A 204 -13.46 -11.86 -26.34
CA GLY A 204 -14.85 -11.73 -25.90
C GLY A 204 -15.15 -10.51 -25.05
N ARG A 205 -14.21 -9.57 -24.90
CA ARG A 205 -14.43 -8.29 -24.18
C ARG A 205 -14.77 -7.10 -25.10
N GLY A 206 -14.79 -7.32 -26.42
CA GLY A 206 -14.91 -6.28 -27.44
C GLY A 206 -13.64 -5.43 -27.51
N TYR A 207 -13.78 -4.13 -27.77
CA TYR A 207 -12.62 -3.22 -27.77
C TYR A 207 -11.95 -3.16 -26.39
N THR A 208 -10.64 -3.34 -26.35
CA THR A 208 -9.74 -3.09 -25.22
C THR A 208 -8.89 -1.85 -25.54
N ALA A 209 -8.83 -0.88 -24.62
CA ALA A 209 -8.23 0.42 -24.92
C ALA A 209 -7.56 1.11 -23.72
N GLY A 210 -6.66 2.06 -24.01
CA GLY A 210 -6.06 2.94 -23.01
C GLY A 210 -5.01 2.30 -22.12
N ILE A 211 -4.56 3.06 -21.11
CA ILE A 211 -3.37 2.77 -20.28
C ILE A 211 -3.44 1.51 -19.41
N ILE A 212 -4.62 0.90 -19.28
CA ILE A 212 -4.84 -0.34 -18.52
C ILE A 212 -5.82 -1.31 -19.18
N GLY A 213 -6.16 -1.09 -20.46
CA GLY A 213 -7.07 -1.98 -21.20
C GLY A 213 -8.53 -1.93 -20.75
N PHE A 214 -9.13 -0.73 -20.68
CA PHE A 214 -10.57 -0.56 -20.50
C PHE A 214 -11.33 -1.29 -21.61
N CYS A 215 -12.36 -2.09 -21.30
CA CYS A 215 -13.08 -2.83 -22.33
C CYS A 215 -14.53 -2.37 -22.53
N SER A 216 -15.00 -2.38 -23.77
CA SER A 216 -16.40 -2.03 -24.09
C SER A 216 -17.39 -3.01 -23.49
N GLY A 217 -17.00 -4.28 -23.35
CA GLY A 217 -17.82 -5.35 -22.81
C GLY A 217 -17.81 -5.48 -21.29
N THR A 218 -16.93 -4.80 -20.55
CA THR A 218 -16.79 -4.95 -19.08
C THR A 218 -17.31 -3.75 -18.28
N GLY A 219 -17.80 -2.73 -18.97
CA GLY A 219 -18.43 -1.54 -18.36
C GLY A 219 -17.46 -0.44 -17.96
N ASP A 220 -16.19 -0.73 -17.72
CA ASP A 220 -15.17 0.25 -17.35
C ASP A 220 -14.83 1.24 -18.48
N MET A 221 -14.88 0.83 -19.75
CA MET A 221 -14.79 1.77 -20.88
C MET A 221 -15.98 2.75 -20.93
N LEU A 222 -17.19 2.26 -20.62
CA LEU A 222 -18.37 3.10 -20.55
C LEU A 222 -18.23 4.13 -19.41
N GLU A 223 -17.85 3.68 -18.21
CA GLU A 223 -17.63 4.56 -17.05
C GLU A 223 -16.58 5.63 -17.35
N LEU A 224 -15.49 5.26 -18.01
CA LEU A 224 -14.45 6.20 -18.46
C LEU A 224 -14.99 7.27 -19.41
N VAL A 225 -15.75 6.89 -20.44
CA VAL A 225 -16.31 7.85 -21.41
C VAL A 225 -17.39 8.72 -20.76
N GLU A 226 -18.14 8.19 -19.79
CA GLU A 226 -19.07 8.98 -18.97
C GLU A 226 -18.34 10.02 -18.12
N ALA A 227 -17.24 9.64 -17.45
CA ALA A 227 -16.41 10.56 -16.65
C ALA A 227 -15.75 11.65 -17.52
N TYR A 228 -15.23 11.27 -18.69
CA TYR A 228 -14.69 12.23 -19.66
C TYR A 228 -15.77 13.21 -20.15
N THR A 229 -16.98 12.71 -20.43
CA THR A 229 -18.11 13.53 -20.88
C THR A 229 -18.66 14.42 -19.78
N ALA A 230 -18.66 13.98 -18.53
CA ALA A 230 -19.04 14.82 -17.39
C ALA A 230 -18.09 16.03 -17.24
N THR A 231 -16.80 15.84 -17.53
CA THR A 231 -15.80 16.91 -17.45
C THR A 231 -15.77 17.78 -18.70
N LYS A 232 -15.96 17.20 -19.89
CA LYS A 232 -15.96 17.88 -21.19
C LYS A 232 -17.12 17.39 -22.05
N PRO A 233 -18.34 17.96 -21.91
CA PRO A 233 -19.55 17.43 -22.56
C PRO A 233 -19.53 17.34 -24.09
N SER A 234 -18.79 18.23 -24.76
CA SER A 234 -18.69 18.27 -26.23
C SER A 234 -17.47 17.52 -26.78
N ASN A 235 -16.93 16.56 -26.02
CA ASN A 235 -15.80 15.76 -26.50
C ASN A 235 -16.19 14.81 -27.66
N VAL A 236 -15.18 14.33 -28.39
CA VAL A 236 -15.39 13.49 -29.59
C VAL A 236 -16.00 12.12 -29.30
N LEU A 237 -15.88 11.63 -28.05
CA LEU A 237 -16.39 10.32 -27.63
C LEU A 237 -17.84 10.36 -27.10
N ALA A 238 -18.34 11.52 -26.68
CA ALA A 238 -19.65 11.67 -26.05
C ALA A 238 -20.81 11.08 -26.91
N LYS A 239 -20.70 11.17 -28.22
CA LYS A 239 -21.69 10.63 -29.17
C LYS A 239 -21.82 9.10 -29.15
N TYR A 240 -20.82 8.39 -28.62
CA TYR A 240 -20.82 6.92 -28.54
C TYR A 240 -21.44 6.38 -27.26
N LEU A 241 -21.76 7.22 -26.26
CA LEU A 241 -22.35 6.79 -25.00
C LEU A 241 -23.61 5.90 -25.15
N PRO A 242 -24.56 6.18 -26.06
CA PRO A 242 -25.68 5.27 -26.28
C PRO A 242 -25.25 3.89 -26.79
N ALA A 243 -24.28 3.83 -27.70
CA ALA A 243 -23.75 2.58 -28.23
C ALA A 243 -22.97 1.80 -27.16
N LEU A 244 -22.08 2.45 -26.41
CA LEU A 244 -21.34 1.86 -25.29
C LEU A 244 -22.28 1.24 -24.24
N ARG A 245 -23.39 1.91 -23.91
CA ARG A 245 -24.42 1.33 -23.02
C ARG A 245 -25.10 0.10 -23.61
N ALA A 246 -25.35 0.08 -24.91
CA ALA A 246 -26.02 -1.01 -25.59
C ALA A 246 -25.13 -2.26 -25.73
N VAL A 247 -23.82 -2.08 -25.91
CA VAL A 247 -22.87 -3.19 -26.08
C VAL A 247 -22.24 -3.68 -24.78
N ASN A 248 -22.45 -2.98 -23.66
CA ASN A 248 -21.92 -3.38 -22.36
C ASN A 248 -22.37 -4.82 -21.99
N ASN A 249 -21.44 -5.62 -21.45
CA ASN A 249 -21.59 -7.07 -21.21
C ASN A 249 -21.64 -7.93 -22.50
N THR A 250 -21.21 -7.39 -23.63
CA THR A 250 -21.03 -8.12 -24.90
C THR A 250 -19.73 -7.72 -25.58
N ASP A 251 -19.29 -8.48 -26.58
CA ASP A 251 -18.16 -8.15 -27.46
C ASP A 251 -18.58 -7.36 -28.73
N SER A 252 -19.84 -6.90 -28.79
CA SER A 252 -20.38 -6.24 -29.98
C SER A 252 -19.77 -4.87 -30.26
N HIS A 253 -19.55 -4.56 -31.54
CA HIS A 253 -19.11 -3.23 -32.00
C HIS A 253 -20.27 -2.37 -32.54
N ALA A 254 -21.52 -2.82 -32.37
CA ALA A 254 -22.69 -2.16 -32.93
C ALA A 254 -22.82 -0.69 -32.48
N GLY A 255 -22.79 0.24 -33.43
CA GLY A 255 -22.88 1.68 -33.17
C GLY A 255 -21.57 2.35 -32.76
N LEU A 256 -20.48 1.59 -32.61
CA LEU A 256 -19.12 2.11 -32.42
C LEU A 256 -18.42 2.23 -33.78
N ASP A 257 -18.48 1.19 -34.58
CA ASP A 257 -17.80 1.14 -35.88
C ASP A 257 -18.42 2.09 -36.91
N PRO A 258 -17.62 2.58 -37.89
CA PRO A 258 -16.17 2.33 -38.06
C PRO A 258 -15.28 3.41 -37.40
N ASN A 259 -15.89 4.42 -36.77
CA ASN A 259 -15.18 5.65 -36.42
C ASN A 259 -14.65 5.68 -34.98
N PHE A 260 -15.13 4.78 -34.11
CA PHE A 260 -14.83 4.82 -32.67
C PHE A 260 -13.33 4.74 -32.37
N THR A 261 -12.59 3.84 -33.02
CA THR A 261 -11.14 3.67 -32.82
C THR A 261 -10.35 4.92 -33.22
N ARG A 262 -10.68 5.54 -34.36
CA ARG A 262 -10.07 6.81 -34.78
C ARG A 262 -10.39 7.95 -33.81
N ASP A 263 -11.64 8.04 -33.36
CA ASP A 263 -12.07 9.11 -32.46
C ASP A 263 -11.50 8.91 -31.05
N TRP A 264 -11.23 7.66 -30.63
CA TRP A 264 -10.46 7.33 -29.42
C TRP A 264 -9.03 7.84 -29.51
N VAL A 265 -8.32 7.55 -30.60
CA VAL A 265 -6.97 8.07 -30.85
C VAL A 265 -6.97 9.61 -30.84
N THR A 266 -8.01 10.23 -31.40
CA THR A 266 -8.18 11.69 -31.34
C THR A 266 -8.36 12.19 -29.91
N ALA A 267 -9.20 11.54 -29.11
CA ALA A 267 -9.41 11.86 -27.71
C ALA A 267 -8.15 11.66 -26.87
N ALA A 268 -7.30 10.68 -27.19
CA ALA A 268 -6.05 10.41 -26.49
C ALA A 268 -5.04 11.57 -26.53
N GLY A 269 -5.17 12.49 -27.49
CA GLY A 269 -4.43 13.75 -27.51
C GLY A 269 -4.95 14.84 -26.57
N ASP A 270 -6.13 14.65 -25.97
CA ASP A 270 -6.75 15.59 -25.04
C ASP A 270 -6.32 15.29 -23.59
N SER A 271 -5.71 16.26 -22.93
CA SER A 271 -5.27 16.15 -21.54
C SER A 271 -6.41 15.81 -20.57
N VAL A 272 -7.66 16.20 -20.89
CA VAL A 272 -8.82 15.86 -20.06
C VAL A 272 -9.17 14.37 -20.18
N PHE A 273 -9.01 13.77 -21.36
CA PHE A 273 -9.24 12.34 -21.53
C PHE A 273 -8.11 11.51 -20.90
N GLN A 274 -6.86 11.98 -21.02
CA GLN A 274 -5.72 11.38 -20.32
C GLN A 274 -5.94 11.38 -18.80
N ALA A 275 -6.36 12.52 -18.23
CA ALA A 275 -6.69 12.61 -16.80
C ALA A 275 -7.87 11.71 -16.40
N ALA A 276 -8.88 11.55 -17.27
CA ALA A 276 -10.00 10.63 -17.02
C ALA A 276 -9.51 9.17 -16.97
N GLN A 277 -8.66 8.74 -17.91
CA GLN A 277 -8.06 7.40 -17.88
C GLN A 277 -7.24 7.17 -16.60
N GLU A 278 -6.40 8.13 -16.22
CA GLU A 278 -5.62 8.04 -14.98
C GLU A 278 -6.51 7.96 -13.73
N SER A 279 -7.60 8.74 -13.69
CA SER A 279 -8.55 8.76 -12.58
C SER A 279 -9.30 7.43 -12.46
N GLU A 280 -9.75 6.83 -13.56
CA GLU A 280 -10.44 5.54 -13.52
C GLU A 280 -9.49 4.40 -13.14
N ARG A 281 -8.26 4.38 -13.69
CA ARG A 281 -7.19 3.47 -13.22
C ARG A 281 -7.01 3.60 -11.71
N ASP A 282 -6.94 4.84 -11.23
CA ASP A 282 -6.68 5.12 -9.83
C ASP A 282 -7.82 4.68 -8.92
N ARG A 283 -9.05 4.94 -9.33
CA ARG A 283 -10.27 4.61 -8.58
C ARG A 283 -10.47 3.11 -8.47
N VAL A 284 -10.36 2.39 -9.58
CA VAL A 284 -10.74 0.97 -9.67
C VAL A 284 -9.60 0.05 -9.22
N TYR A 285 -8.36 0.35 -9.61
CA TYR A 285 -7.26 -0.60 -9.47
C TYR A 285 -6.19 -0.12 -8.50
N PHE A 286 -5.61 1.06 -8.73
CA PHE A 286 -4.41 1.48 -8.02
C PHE A 286 -4.68 1.83 -6.55
N THR A 287 -5.61 2.75 -6.28
CA THR A 287 -5.87 3.23 -4.91
C THR A 287 -6.34 2.11 -3.98
N PRO A 288 -7.29 1.24 -4.38
CA PRO A 288 -7.71 0.12 -3.55
C PRO A 288 -6.57 -0.87 -3.29
N SER A 289 -5.75 -1.19 -4.30
CA SER A 289 -4.61 -2.12 -4.15
C SER A 289 -3.54 -1.57 -3.21
N VAL A 290 -3.19 -0.29 -3.34
CA VAL A 290 -2.21 0.37 -2.47
C VAL A 290 -2.74 0.48 -1.04
N ARG A 291 -4.03 0.80 -0.86
CA ARG A 291 -4.68 0.82 0.46
C ARG A 291 -4.60 -0.55 1.13
N ASP A 292 -4.91 -1.61 0.41
CA ASP A 292 -4.88 -2.97 0.94
C ASP A 292 -3.44 -3.42 1.26
N GLY A 293 -2.46 -3.06 0.42
CA GLY A 293 -1.04 -3.30 0.70
C GLY A 293 -0.56 -2.57 1.96
N LYS A 294 -0.96 -1.31 2.15
CA LYS A 294 -0.69 -0.56 3.39
C LYS A 294 -1.34 -1.22 4.60
N ALA A 295 -2.57 -1.70 4.47
CA ALA A 295 -3.27 -2.41 5.55
C ALA A 295 -2.58 -3.73 5.93
N ASP A 296 -1.95 -4.40 4.96
CA ASP A 296 -1.12 -5.59 5.22
C ASP A 296 0.29 -5.26 5.70
N GLY A 297 0.69 -3.98 5.73
CA GLY A 297 2.01 -3.55 6.16
C GLY A 297 3.12 -3.90 5.17
N VAL A 298 2.78 -4.15 3.90
CA VAL A 298 3.76 -4.39 2.83
C VAL A 298 4.28 -3.08 2.24
N ARG A 299 5.55 -3.08 1.84
CA ARG A 299 6.24 -1.96 1.19
C ARG A 299 5.86 -1.86 -0.29
N ALA A 300 6.49 -0.93 -1.02
CA ALA A 300 6.12 -0.59 -2.39
C ALA A 300 6.08 -1.79 -3.35
N LEU A 301 6.99 -2.76 -3.23
CA LEU A 301 6.96 -3.98 -4.03
C LEU A 301 5.70 -4.81 -3.78
N GLY A 302 5.26 -4.94 -2.52
CA GLY A 302 4.03 -5.66 -2.20
C GLY A 302 2.77 -4.92 -2.65
N GLN A 303 2.76 -3.59 -2.50
CA GLN A 303 1.71 -2.75 -3.05
C GLN A 303 1.64 -2.87 -4.59
N PHE A 304 2.81 -2.93 -5.26
CA PHE A 304 2.89 -3.15 -6.70
C PHE A 304 2.36 -4.52 -7.08
N ALA A 305 2.72 -5.58 -6.35
CA ALA A 305 2.22 -6.93 -6.61
C ALA A 305 0.69 -7.01 -6.55
N TYR A 306 0.06 -6.27 -5.62
CA TYR A 306 -1.41 -6.18 -5.56
C TYR A 306 -1.97 -5.39 -6.73
N TYR A 307 -1.36 -4.24 -7.04
CA TYR A 307 -1.81 -3.41 -8.15
C TYR A 307 -1.74 -4.17 -9.49
N ASP A 308 -0.61 -4.82 -9.77
CA ASP A 308 -0.39 -5.60 -10.99
C ASP A 308 -1.35 -6.81 -11.08
N ALA A 309 -1.65 -7.45 -9.94
CA ALA A 309 -2.67 -8.50 -9.89
C ALA A 309 -4.08 -7.95 -10.13
N SER A 310 -4.41 -6.76 -9.62
CA SER A 310 -5.71 -6.12 -9.84
C SER A 310 -5.90 -5.71 -11.30
N VAL A 311 -4.83 -5.25 -11.98
CA VAL A 311 -4.89 -4.94 -13.42
C VAL A 311 -5.24 -6.18 -14.23
N MET A 312 -4.58 -7.31 -13.94
CA MET A 312 -4.78 -8.55 -14.72
C MET A 312 -6.07 -9.31 -14.36
N HIS A 313 -6.43 -9.39 -13.08
CA HIS A 313 -7.51 -10.25 -12.59
C HIS A 313 -8.74 -9.47 -12.10
N GLY A 314 -8.74 -8.14 -12.26
CA GLY A 314 -9.68 -7.27 -11.56
C GLY A 314 -9.38 -7.17 -10.06
N TYR A 315 -9.91 -6.13 -9.43
CA TYR A 315 -9.72 -5.90 -7.99
C TYR A 315 -10.29 -7.05 -7.14
N ASP A 316 -11.45 -7.61 -7.50
CA ASP A 316 -12.03 -8.75 -6.79
C ASP A 316 -11.22 -10.04 -6.98
N GLY A 317 -10.65 -10.27 -8.17
CA GLY A 317 -9.74 -11.39 -8.43
C GLY A 317 -8.46 -11.28 -7.60
N MET A 318 -7.86 -10.10 -7.52
CA MET A 318 -6.74 -9.82 -6.61
C MET A 318 -7.10 -10.12 -5.16
N ARG A 319 -8.29 -9.68 -4.70
CA ARG A 319 -8.77 -9.96 -3.33
C ARG A 319 -8.96 -11.46 -3.07
N ALA A 320 -9.40 -12.23 -4.06
CA ALA A 320 -9.51 -13.68 -3.98
C ALA A 320 -8.13 -14.35 -3.87
N ILE A 321 -7.16 -13.95 -4.69
CA ILE A 321 -5.75 -14.39 -4.59
C ILE A 321 -5.20 -14.09 -3.19
N ARG A 322 -5.38 -12.85 -2.70
CA ARG A 322 -4.97 -12.42 -1.37
C ARG A 322 -5.61 -13.28 -0.27
N SER A 323 -6.89 -13.61 -0.40
CA SER A 323 -7.59 -14.46 0.57
C SER A 323 -6.99 -15.85 0.68
N ARG A 324 -6.56 -16.45 -0.45
CA ARG A 324 -5.85 -17.74 -0.44
C ARG A 324 -4.44 -17.61 0.14
N ALA A 325 -3.73 -16.52 -0.17
CA ALA A 325 -2.41 -16.25 0.39
C ALA A 325 -2.42 -16.12 1.93
N LEU A 326 -3.48 -15.51 2.50
CA LEU A 326 -3.71 -15.41 3.95
C LEU A 326 -3.83 -16.78 4.64
N GLN A 327 -4.20 -17.83 3.92
CA GLN A 327 -4.24 -19.19 4.46
C GLN A 327 -2.85 -19.82 4.57
N ARG A 328 -1.85 -19.27 3.86
CA ARG A 328 -0.48 -19.80 3.77
C ARG A 328 0.54 -19.01 4.58
N ALA A 329 0.40 -17.69 4.63
CA ALA A 329 1.34 -16.81 5.33
C ALA A 329 0.61 -15.64 6.01
N LYS A 330 1.18 -15.14 7.11
CA LYS A 330 0.71 -13.90 7.73
C LYS A 330 1.36 -12.69 7.03
N PRO A 331 0.62 -11.62 6.75
CA PRO A 331 1.21 -10.37 6.27
C PRO A 331 1.98 -9.65 7.40
N PRO A 332 2.85 -8.68 7.08
CA PRO A 332 3.61 -7.90 8.07
C PRO A 332 2.76 -7.24 9.16
N ALA A 333 1.59 -6.69 8.82
CA ALA A 333 0.67 -6.10 9.80
C ALA A 333 0.13 -7.11 10.82
N GLN A 334 0.24 -8.41 10.55
CA GLN A 334 -0.11 -9.50 11.47
C GLN A 334 1.13 -10.19 12.08
N GLY A 335 2.29 -9.54 12.00
CA GLY A 335 3.56 -10.03 12.54
C GLY A 335 4.25 -11.08 11.69
N GLY A 336 3.84 -11.26 10.43
CA GLY A 336 4.53 -12.16 9.49
C GLY A 336 5.73 -11.52 8.79
N ASP A 337 6.61 -12.36 8.26
CA ASP A 337 7.73 -11.90 7.42
C ASP A 337 7.23 -11.50 6.03
N GLU A 338 7.62 -10.31 5.55
CA GLU A 338 7.15 -9.77 4.28
C GLU A 338 7.59 -10.62 3.08
N ARG A 339 8.80 -11.17 3.09
CA ARG A 339 9.25 -12.04 2.00
C ARG A 339 8.40 -13.30 1.91
N THR A 340 8.11 -13.89 3.05
CA THR A 340 7.24 -15.07 3.17
C THR A 340 5.83 -14.75 2.69
N TRP A 341 5.28 -13.61 3.12
CA TRP A 341 3.98 -13.12 2.65
C TRP A 341 3.93 -12.92 1.14
N LEU A 342 4.90 -12.23 0.55
CA LEU A 342 4.92 -11.94 -0.87
C LEU A 342 5.14 -13.21 -1.71
N ASN A 343 5.96 -14.16 -1.27
CA ASN A 343 6.05 -15.44 -1.96
C ASN A 343 4.71 -16.18 -1.95
N ALA A 344 4.00 -16.25 -0.81
CA ALA A 344 2.68 -16.87 -0.75
C ALA A 344 1.66 -16.19 -1.67
N PHE A 345 1.67 -14.86 -1.74
CA PHE A 345 0.82 -14.11 -2.65
C PHE A 345 1.16 -14.36 -4.13
N LEU A 346 2.44 -14.29 -4.50
CA LEU A 346 2.88 -14.50 -5.88
C LEU A 346 2.67 -15.96 -6.33
N ASP A 347 2.81 -16.94 -5.44
CA ASP A 347 2.49 -18.34 -5.71
C ASP A 347 0.99 -18.52 -6.04
N GLU A 348 0.11 -17.94 -5.22
CA GLU A 348 -1.35 -17.99 -5.45
C GLU A 348 -1.77 -17.24 -6.72
N ARG A 349 -1.03 -16.17 -7.07
CA ARG A 349 -1.23 -15.44 -8.31
C ARG A 349 -0.84 -16.27 -9.53
N VAL A 350 0.33 -16.90 -9.50
CA VAL A 350 0.78 -17.79 -10.58
C VAL A 350 -0.22 -18.95 -10.77
N ILE A 351 -0.79 -19.48 -9.70
CA ILE A 351 -1.87 -20.48 -9.79
C ILE A 351 -3.11 -19.90 -10.49
N GLU A 352 -3.50 -18.66 -10.18
CA GLU A 352 -4.65 -18.02 -10.84
C GLU A 352 -4.39 -17.79 -12.33
N MET A 353 -3.22 -17.27 -12.69
CA MET A 353 -2.80 -17.02 -14.07
C MET A 353 -2.87 -18.29 -14.92
N ASN A 354 -2.42 -19.42 -14.39
CA ASN A 354 -2.42 -20.70 -15.11
C ASN A 354 -3.81 -21.34 -15.33
N LYS A 355 -4.89 -20.75 -14.81
CA LYS A 355 -6.25 -21.23 -15.09
C LYS A 355 -6.77 -20.80 -16.47
N GLU A 356 -6.19 -19.75 -17.03
CA GLU A 356 -6.60 -19.18 -18.31
C GLU A 356 -5.42 -19.28 -19.28
N GLU A 357 -5.61 -19.95 -20.42
CA GLU A 357 -4.54 -20.19 -21.40
C GLU A 357 -3.89 -18.88 -21.87
N ALA A 358 -4.71 -17.84 -22.06
CA ALA A 358 -4.28 -16.48 -22.42
C ALA A 358 -3.35 -15.82 -21.38
N HIS A 359 -3.31 -16.32 -20.14
CA HIS A 359 -2.50 -15.76 -19.05
C HIS A 359 -1.41 -16.73 -18.55
N SER A 360 -1.15 -17.82 -19.28
CA SER A 360 -0.21 -18.87 -18.85
C SER A 360 1.27 -18.44 -18.84
N ASP A 361 1.63 -17.36 -19.53
CA ASP A 361 2.96 -16.75 -19.38
C ASP A 361 3.05 -15.96 -18.06
N THR A 362 3.85 -16.47 -17.13
CA THR A 362 4.02 -15.92 -15.80
C THR A 362 5.26 -15.04 -15.64
N THR A 363 5.91 -14.62 -16.74
CA THR A 363 7.18 -13.86 -16.70
C THR A 363 7.05 -12.52 -15.97
N ARG A 364 5.87 -11.87 -16.01
CA ARG A 364 5.58 -10.66 -15.20
C ARG A 364 5.74 -10.91 -13.69
N VAL A 365 5.58 -12.14 -13.24
CA VAL A 365 5.85 -12.58 -11.87
C VAL A 365 7.28 -13.11 -11.77
N ASP A 366 7.63 -14.13 -12.55
CA ASP A 366 8.82 -14.94 -12.32
C ASP A 366 10.13 -14.24 -12.66
N THR A 367 10.15 -13.46 -13.75
CA THR A 367 11.34 -12.74 -14.23
C THR A 367 11.27 -11.23 -13.97
N ALA A 368 10.29 -10.78 -13.18
CA ALA A 368 10.19 -9.39 -12.71
C ALA A 368 9.91 -9.31 -11.20
N GLN A 369 8.67 -9.51 -10.73
CA GLN A 369 8.33 -9.34 -9.31
C GLN A 369 9.16 -10.24 -8.38
N ARG A 370 9.36 -11.51 -8.73
CA ARG A 370 10.23 -12.43 -7.98
C ARG A 370 11.69 -12.01 -8.03
N VAL A 371 12.17 -11.43 -9.13
CA VAL A 371 13.54 -10.88 -9.22
C VAL A 371 13.72 -9.74 -8.21
N PHE A 372 12.77 -8.79 -8.15
CA PHE A 372 12.82 -7.70 -7.17
C PHE A 372 12.75 -8.21 -5.73
N LEU A 373 11.87 -9.18 -5.48
CA LEU A 373 11.73 -9.82 -4.18
C LEU A 373 13.02 -10.54 -3.77
N ASN A 374 13.61 -11.34 -4.68
CA ASN A 374 14.84 -12.08 -4.45
C ASN A 374 15.99 -11.14 -4.09
N ASN A 375 16.11 -10.03 -4.81
CA ASN A 375 17.10 -8.97 -4.55
C ASN A 375 16.84 -8.19 -3.25
N GLY A 376 15.73 -8.45 -2.54
CA GLY A 376 15.36 -7.72 -1.33
C GLY A 376 14.94 -6.28 -1.59
N ASN A 377 14.57 -5.95 -2.83
CA ASN A 377 14.14 -4.61 -3.22
C ASN A 377 12.64 -4.39 -2.90
N PHE A 378 12.27 -4.53 -1.64
CA PHE A 378 10.90 -4.38 -1.17
C PHE A 378 10.34 -2.96 -1.35
N ASP A 379 11.23 -1.98 -1.46
CA ASP A 379 10.87 -0.57 -1.69
C ASP A 379 10.78 -0.21 -3.17
N LEU A 380 11.02 -1.17 -4.07
CA LEU A 380 10.95 -0.97 -5.52
C LEU A 380 11.82 0.22 -5.97
N ASN A 381 13.03 0.33 -5.42
CA ASN A 381 14.00 1.36 -5.75
C ASN A 381 14.61 1.09 -7.12
N THR A 382 14.74 2.13 -7.92
CA THR A 382 15.53 2.08 -9.15
C THR A 382 17.03 2.10 -8.80
N PRO A 383 17.90 1.52 -9.65
CA PRO A 383 17.59 0.92 -10.94
C PRO A 383 16.89 -0.45 -10.83
N LEU A 384 15.94 -0.70 -11.73
CA LEU A 384 15.26 -1.99 -11.89
C LEU A 384 15.67 -2.65 -13.19
N ASN A 385 16.03 -3.93 -13.13
CA ASN A 385 16.28 -4.77 -14.29
C ASN A 385 15.39 -6.00 -14.19
N PHE A 386 14.67 -6.30 -15.27
CA PHE A 386 13.73 -7.42 -15.32
C PHE A 386 13.48 -7.86 -16.75
N SER A 387 12.72 -8.94 -16.93
CA SER A 387 12.28 -9.38 -18.24
C SER A 387 10.83 -9.83 -18.22
N VAL A 388 10.11 -9.58 -19.31
CA VAL A 388 8.76 -10.08 -19.56
C VAL A 388 8.71 -10.54 -21.01
N TYR A 389 8.11 -11.70 -21.28
CA TYR A 389 8.06 -12.34 -22.61
C TYR A 389 9.44 -12.49 -23.29
N GLY A 390 10.50 -12.69 -22.49
CA GLY A 390 11.88 -12.79 -22.98
C GLY A 390 12.53 -11.46 -23.38
N GLN A 391 11.83 -10.33 -23.30
CA GLN A 391 12.39 -8.99 -23.53
C GLN A 391 12.93 -8.41 -22.22
N ALA A 392 14.14 -7.86 -22.27
CA ALA A 392 14.77 -7.20 -21.12
C ALA A 392 14.38 -5.72 -21.03
N PHE A 393 14.12 -5.25 -19.81
CA PHE A 393 13.77 -3.87 -19.50
C PHE A 393 14.65 -3.29 -18.39
N HIS A 394 14.86 -1.98 -18.45
CA HIS A 394 15.63 -1.22 -17.47
C HIS A 394 14.91 0.09 -17.11
N ILE A 395 14.74 0.35 -15.81
CA ILE A 395 14.20 1.61 -15.29
C ILE A 395 15.25 2.24 -14.36
N GLY A 396 15.67 3.47 -14.67
CA GLY A 396 16.79 4.19 -14.02
C GLY A 396 16.44 4.91 -12.72
#